data_AF-A0A8J3G536-F1
#
_entry.id   AF-A0A8J3G536-F1
#
_cell.length_a   1.000
_cell.length_b   1.000
_cell.length_c   1.000
_cell.angle_alpha   90.00
_cell.angle_beta   90.00
_cell.angle_gamma   90.00
#
_symmetry.space_group_name_H-M   'P 1'
#
loop_
_entity.id
_entity.type
_entity.pdbx_description
1 polymer ?
#
loop_
_entity_poly.entity_id
_entity_poly.type
_entity_poly.pdbx_seq_one_letter_code
_entity_poly.pdbx_strand_id
1 'polypeptide(L)'
;MGEYMFVAPDLYLTIEKGNLYINFSHGRYGSQKFTFRYQNRDFELIGYDQSDNFGPVVAKEISINFMTKKKLERENTFENEEEEVFKETWKNIKVDRLIKLSEIKDFRQLNVTDL
;
A
#
# COMPACT_ATOMS: atom_id res chain seq x y z
N MET A 1 2.86 -22.65 -22.60
CA MET A 1 2.99 -21.20 -22.40
C MET A 1 1.66 -20.72 -21.85
N GLY A 2 1.58 -20.46 -20.55
CA GLY A 2 0.37 -19.89 -19.95
C GLY A 2 0.35 -18.40 -20.23
N GLU A 3 -0.71 -17.90 -20.85
CA GLU A 3 -0.94 -16.47 -20.96
C GLU A 3 -1.05 -15.90 -19.54
N TYR A 4 -0.22 -14.92 -19.20
CA TYR A 4 -0.41 -14.14 -17.99
C TYR A 4 -1.72 -13.36 -18.15
N MET A 5 -2.80 -13.90 -17.60
CA MET A 5 -4.11 -13.26 -17.61
C MET A 5 -4.04 -12.06 -16.66
N PHE A 6 -3.88 -10.87 -17.22
CA PHE A 6 -3.91 -9.62 -16.46
C PHE A 6 -5.34 -9.40 -15.96
N VAL A 7 -5.59 -9.74 -14.70
CA VAL A 7 -6.86 -9.43 -14.04
C VAL A 7 -6.75 -8.00 -13.50
N ALA A 8 -7.61 -7.11 -13.99
CA ALA A 8 -7.68 -5.75 -13.47
C ALA A 8 -8.06 -5.79 -11.98
N PRO A 9 -7.43 -4.96 -11.13
CA PRO A 9 -7.77 -4.92 -9.72
C PRO A 9 -9.20 -4.43 -9.50
N ASP A 10 -9.85 -4.97 -8.48
CA ASP A 10 -11.06 -4.38 -7.94
C ASP A 10 -10.71 -3.08 -7.22
N LEU A 11 -11.44 -2.00 -7.52
CA LEU A 11 -11.26 -0.69 -6.90
C LEU A 11 -12.37 -0.44 -5.88
N TYR A 12 -11.97 -0.21 -4.63
CA TYR A 12 -12.87 0.16 -3.55
C TYR A 12 -12.54 1.56 -3.02
N LEU A 13 -13.57 2.38 -2.86
CA LEU A 13 -13.49 3.73 -2.30
C LEU A 13 -14.33 3.80 -1.03
N THR A 14 -13.69 4.11 0.10
CA THR A 14 -14.38 4.20 1.39
C THR A 14 -14.02 5.51 2.07
N ILE A 15 -14.99 6.15 2.72
CA ILE A 15 -14.74 7.27 3.63
C ILE A 15 -15.05 6.78 5.05
N GLU A 16 -14.05 6.77 5.92
CA GLU A 16 -14.22 6.37 7.32
C GLU A 16 -13.43 7.34 8.22
N LYS A 17 -14.05 7.80 9.31
CA LYS A 17 -13.42 8.67 10.32
C LYS A 17 -12.67 9.87 9.72
N GLY A 18 -13.21 10.47 8.66
CA GLY A 18 -12.66 11.65 8.01
C GLY A 18 -11.48 11.39 7.06
N ASN A 19 -11.13 10.13 6.79
CA ASN A 19 -10.12 9.78 5.78
C ASN A 19 -10.81 9.13 4.57
N LEU A 20 -10.25 9.37 3.39
CA LEU A 20 -10.59 8.69 2.13
C LEU A 20 -9.60 7.55 1.91
N TYR A 21 -10.13 6.35 1.69
CA TYR A 21 -9.37 5.14 1.40
C TYR A 21 -9.61 4.75 -0.05
N ILE A 22 -8.52 4.53 -0.79
CA ILE A 22 -8.54 4.02 -2.17
C ILE A 22 -7.81 2.69 -2.15
N ASN A 23 -8.53 1.58 -2.34
CA ASN A 23 -7.97 0.24 -2.29
C ASN A 23 -8.06 -0.44 -3.66
N PHE A 24 -6.92 -0.86 -4.18
CA PHE A 24 -6.78 -1.73 -5.35
C PHE A 24 -6.53 -3.15 -4.85
N SER A 25 -7.51 -4.04 -5.01
CA SER A 25 -7.40 -5.45 -4.64
C SER A 25 -7.08 -6.30 -5.86
N HIS A 26 -6.01 -7.08 -5.78
CA HIS A 26 -5.58 -8.02 -6.82
C HIS A 26 -5.95 -9.48 -6.47
N GLY A 27 -7.00 -9.66 -5.66
CA GLY A 27 -7.41 -10.98 -5.17
C GLY A 27 -6.27 -11.68 -4.44
N ARG A 28 -5.90 -12.88 -4.91
CA ARG A 28 -4.86 -13.73 -4.31
C ARG A 28 -3.42 -13.23 -4.48
N TYR A 29 -3.23 -12.10 -5.18
CA TYR A 29 -1.90 -11.54 -5.44
C TYR A 29 -1.57 -10.35 -4.53
N GLY A 30 -2.54 -9.88 -3.74
CA GLY A 30 -2.33 -8.82 -2.76
C GLY A 30 -3.15 -7.56 -3.03
N SER A 31 -2.70 -6.43 -2.49
CA SER A 31 -3.44 -5.18 -2.53
C SER A 31 -2.56 -3.94 -2.38
N GLN A 32 -3.09 -2.80 -2.81
CA GLN A 32 -2.51 -1.48 -2.57
C GLN A 32 -3.60 -0.56 -2.02
N LYS A 33 -3.36 0.08 -0.89
CA LYS A 33 -4.30 0.96 -0.22
C LYS A 33 -3.66 2.31 0.07
N PHE A 34 -4.23 3.37 -0.52
CA PHE A 34 -3.85 4.75 -0.26
C PHE A 34 -4.83 5.36 0.75
N THR A 35 -4.29 6.02 1.78
CA THR A 35 -5.08 6.73 2.78
C THR A 35 -4.85 8.23 2.65
N PHE A 36 -5.91 8.94 2.32
CA PHE A 36 -5.91 10.39 2.19
C PHE A 36 -6.68 11.04 3.34
N ARG A 37 -6.25 12.23 3.75
CA ARG A 37 -6.98 13.08 4.68
C ARG A 37 -7.27 14.42 4.03
N TYR A 38 -8.49 14.90 4.18
CA TYR A 38 -8.82 16.26 3.75
C TYR A 38 -8.19 17.28 4.72
N GLN A 39 -7.21 18.03 4.22
CA GLN A 39 -6.51 19.09 4.95
C GLN A 39 -5.90 20.08 3.96
N ASN A 40 -5.61 21.31 4.40
CA ASN A 40 -5.02 22.34 3.51
C ASN A 40 -5.79 22.56 2.19
N ARG A 41 -7.12 22.39 2.24
CA ARG A 41 -8.06 22.50 1.10
C ARG A 41 -7.89 21.43 0.01
N ASP A 42 -7.29 20.28 0.33
CA ASP A 42 -7.16 19.14 -0.58
C ASP A 42 -7.12 17.81 0.20
N PHE A 43 -7.16 16.68 -0.50
CA PHE A 43 -6.87 15.37 0.07
C PHE A 43 -5.37 15.10 -0.02
N GLU A 44 -4.69 15.10 1.12
CA GLU A 44 -3.26 14.80 1.19
C GLU A 44 -3.04 13.33 1.57
N LEU A 45 -2.11 12.67 0.88
CA LEU A 45 -1.75 11.26 1.11
C LEU A 45 -1.00 11.15 2.44
N ILE A 46 -1.64 10.53 3.44
CA ILE A 46 -1.09 10.38 4.79
C ILE A 46 -0.60 8.97 5.10
N GLY A 47 -1.03 7.97 4.33
CA GLY A 47 -0.56 6.60 4.48
C GLY A 47 -0.68 5.75 3.23
N TYR A 48 0.10 4.69 3.18
CA TYR A 48 0.11 3.69 2.12
C TYR A 48 0.33 2.31 2.74
N ASP A 49 -0.50 1.34 2.38
CA ASP A 49 -0.31 -0.06 2.73
C ASP A 49 -0.29 -0.90 1.44
N GLN A 50 0.63 -1.84 1.34
CA GLN A 50 0.68 -2.82 0.25
C GLN A 50 0.91 -4.21 0.83
N SER A 51 0.28 -5.21 0.23
CA SER A 51 0.61 -6.62 0.43
C SER A 51 0.92 -7.26 -0.91
N ASP A 52 1.95 -8.11 -0.94
CA ASP A 52 2.24 -9.02 -2.03
C ASP A 52 1.99 -10.45 -1.53
N ASN A 53 1.10 -11.17 -2.20
CA ASN A 53 0.63 -12.49 -1.74
C ASN A 53 0.98 -13.59 -2.76
N PHE A 54 1.29 -14.79 -2.24
CA PHE A 54 1.37 -16.04 -3.00
C PHE A 54 0.20 -16.94 -2.61
N GLY A 55 -0.94 -16.74 -3.27
CA GLY A 55 -2.15 -17.49 -2.94
C GLY A 55 -2.73 -17.03 -1.60
N PRO A 56 -2.88 -17.92 -0.60
CA PRO A 56 -3.37 -17.52 0.72
C PRO A 56 -2.28 -16.89 1.60
N VAL A 57 -1.01 -17.00 1.23
CA VAL A 57 0.12 -16.56 2.06
C VAL A 57 0.55 -15.15 1.68
N VAL A 58 0.69 -14.27 2.67
CA VAL A 58 1.30 -12.95 2.52
C VAL A 58 2.82 -13.11 2.53
N ALA A 59 3.46 -12.73 1.44
CA ALA A 59 4.91 -12.84 1.28
C ALA A 59 5.62 -11.59 1.81
N LYS A 60 5.04 -10.42 1.52
CA LYS A 60 5.60 -9.13 1.88
C LYS A 60 4.50 -8.13 2.17
N GLU A 61 4.75 -7.27 3.14
CA GLU A 61 3.94 -6.08 3.40
C GLU A 61 4.81 -4.84 3.48
N ILE A 62 4.25 -3.73 3.02
CA ILE A 62 4.80 -2.39 3.21
C ILE A 62 3.71 -1.55 3.84
N SER A 63 4.02 -0.90 4.96
CA SER A 63 3.17 0.14 5.55
C SER A 63 3.96 1.42 5.73
N ILE A 64 3.42 2.52 5.24
CA ILE A 64 4.06 3.84 5.29
C ILE A 64 3.10 4.82 5.93
N ASN A 65 3.62 5.57 6.91
CA ASN A 65 2.96 6.72 7.48
C ASN A 65 3.76 7.97 7.09
N PHE A 66 3.23 8.77 6.17
CA PHE A 66 3.90 9.96 5.66
C PHE A 66 3.94 11.10 6.69
N MET A 67 3.00 11.10 7.65
CA MET A 67 2.95 12.09 8.73
C MET A 67 4.09 11.86 9.74
N THR A 68 4.35 10.60 10.11
CA THR A 68 5.42 10.23 11.05
C THR A 68 6.75 9.93 10.36
N LYS A 69 6.75 9.90 9.02
CA LYS A 69 7.92 9.58 8.18
C LYS A 69 8.52 8.21 8.50
N LYS A 70 7.65 7.25 8.78
CA LYS A 70 8.02 5.87 9.10
C LYS A 70 7.53 4.93 8.02
N LYS A 71 8.40 3.98 7.67
CA LYS A 71 8.10 2.83 6.81
C LYS A 71 8.38 1.55 7.59
N LEU A 72 7.43 0.63 7.54
CA LEU A 72 7.56 -0.74 7.98
C LEU A 72 7.57 -1.64 6.74
N GLU A 73 8.59 -2.47 6.62
CA GLU A 73 8.64 -3.58 5.67
C GLU A 73 8.58 -4.87 6.47
N ARG A 74 7.64 -5.76 6.13
CA ARG A 74 7.50 -7.09 6.74
C ARG A 74 7.73 -8.11 5.64
N GLU A 75 8.68 -9.00 5.83
CA GLU A 75 8.96 -10.09 4.88
C GLU A 75 8.74 -11.41 5.62
N ASN A 76 7.90 -12.26 5.02
CA ASN A 76 7.62 -13.58 5.57
C ASN A 76 8.85 -14.47 5.39
N THR A 77 9.29 -15.15 6.46
CA THR A 77 10.52 -15.95 6.46
C THR A 77 10.35 -17.39 5.98
N PHE A 78 9.15 -17.78 5.52
CA PHE A 78 8.86 -19.04 4.79
C PHE A 78 9.57 -20.30 5.35
N GLU A 79 9.64 -20.47 6.67
CA GLU A 79 10.21 -21.70 7.23
C GLU A 79 9.21 -22.88 7.19
N ASN A 80 7.89 -22.62 7.23
CA ASN A 80 6.84 -23.64 7.06
C ASN A 80 5.53 -23.01 6.51
N GLU A 81 4.76 -23.77 5.73
CA GLU A 81 3.50 -23.33 5.08
C GLU A 81 2.31 -23.13 6.05
N GLU A 82 2.50 -23.43 7.35
CA GLU A 82 1.42 -23.43 8.34
C GLU A 82 1.32 -22.14 9.16
N GLU A 83 2.40 -21.37 9.31
CA GLU A 83 2.41 -20.11 10.08
C GLU A 83 3.21 -19.01 9.38
N GLU A 84 2.61 -17.83 9.24
CA GLU A 84 3.30 -16.65 8.71
C GLU A 84 4.17 -16.01 9.80
N VAL A 85 5.48 -16.17 9.68
CA VAL A 85 6.45 -15.51 10.56
C VAL A 85 7.09 -14.35 9.81
N PHE A 86 6.89 -13.13 10.29
CA PHE A 86 7.40 -11.93 9.63
C PHE A 86 8.67 -11.40 10.29
N LYS A 87 9.68 -11.15 9.47
CA LYS A 87 10.80 -10.28 9.84
C LYS A 87 10.43 -8.83 9.56
N GLU A 88 10.47 -8.00 10.58
CA GLU A 88 10.15 -6.58 10.47
C GLU A 88 11.41 -5.72 10.29
N THR A 89 11.33 -4.76 9.38
CA THR A 89 12.36 -3.73 9.18
C THR A 89 11.71 -2.35 9.21
N TRP A 90 12.13 -1.53 10.17
CA TRP A 90 11.67 -0.15 10.30
C TRP A 90 12.67 0.82 9.68
N LYS A 91 12.18 1.77 8.89
CA LYS A 91 12.98 2.81 8.23
C LYS A 91 12.36 4.19 8.46
N ASN A 92 13.21 5.20 8.55
CA ASN A 92 12.80 6.59 8.40
C ASN A 92 12.83 6.93 6.91
N ILE A 93 11.84 7.69 6.43
CA ILE A 93 11.73 8.12 5.02
C ILE A 93 11.80 9.64 4.90
N LYS A 94 12.13 10.16 3.73
CA LYS A 94 12.18 11.60 3.50
C LYS A 94 10.89 12.08 2.87
N VAL A 95 10.07 12.76 3.67
CA VAL A 95 8.85 13.41 3.18
C VAL A 95 9.02 14.92 3.26
N ASP A 96 9.22 15.54 2.10
CA ASP A 96 9.33 17.00 1.97
C ASP A 96 7.95 17.67 1.96
N ARG A 97 6.97 17.02 1.31
CA ARG A 97 5.55 17.41 1.32
C ARG A 97 4.66 16.19 1.10
N LEU A 98 3.41 16.27 1.53
CA LEU A 98 2.41 15.25 1.22
C LEU A 98 1.92 15.42 -0.22
N ILE A 99 1.71 14.30 -0.90
CA ILE A 99 1.17 14.26 -2.27
C ILE A 99 -0.32 14.59 -2.18
N LYS A 100 -0.79 15.51 -3.01
CA LYS A 100 -2.22 15.84 -3.07
C LYS A 100 -2.91 14.92 -4.07
N LEU A 101 -4.14 14.52 -3.76
CA LEU A 101 -4.96 13.70 -4.65
C LEU A 101 -5.16 14.39 -6.00
N SER A 102 -5.36 15.71 -6.01
CA SER A 102 -5.50 16.52 -7.23
C SER A 102 -4.27 16.53 -8.14
N GLU A 103 -3.09 16.17 -7.62
CA GLU A 103 -1.83 16.09 -8.39
C GLU A 103 -1.64 14.71 -9.04
N ILE A 104 -2.39 13.70 -8.60
CA ILE A 104 -2.27 12.32 -9.09
C ILE A 104 -3.05 12.17 -10.39
N LYS A 105 -2.34 11.97 -11.50
CA LYS A 105 -2.95 11.71 -12.82
C LYS A 105 -3.26 10.23 -13.06
N ASP A 106 -2.41 9.35 -12.53
CA ASP A 106 -2.52 7.90 -12.70
C ASP A 106 -1.93 7.19 -11.48
N PHE A 107 -2.77 6.47 -10.73
CA PHE A 107 -2.33 5.72 -9.55
C PHE A 107 -1.37 4.58 -9.89
N ARG A 108 -1.41 4.04 -11.11
CA ARG A 108 -0.52 2.94 -11.54
C ARG A 108 0.93 3.38 -11.70
N GLN A 109 1.15 4.69 -11.84
CA GLN A 109 2.48 5.29 -11.99
C GLN A 109 2.99 5.91 -10.68
N LEU A 110 2.18 5.85 -9.62
CA LEU A 110 2.49 6.45 -8.33
C LEU A 110 3.37 5.51 -7.50
N ASN A 111 4.68 5.69 -7.58
CA ASN A 111 5.63 4.98 -6.70
C ASN A 111 5.85 5.78 -5.41
N VAL A 112 5.38 5.24 -4.29
CA VAL A 112 5.52 5.84 -2.96
C VAL A 112 6.43 5.04 -2.04
N THR A 113 6.94 3.89 -2.48
CA THR A 113 7.74 2.99 -1.64
C THR A 113 9.20 3.37 -1.59
N ASP A 114 9.68 4.19 -2.54
CA ASP A 114 11.07 4.63 -2.68
C ASP A 114 11.32 6.07 -2.17
N LEU A 115 10.38 6.61 -1.39
CA LEU A 115 10.45 7.94 -0.74
C LEU A 115 11.33 7.95 0.52
#